data_AF-A0A8R1Y6D4-F1
#
_entry.id   AF-A0A8R1Y6D4-F1
#
_cell.length_a   1.000
_cell.length_b   1.000
_cell.length_c   1.000
_cell.angle_alpha   90.00
_cell.angle_beta   90.00
_cell.angle_gamma   90.00
#
_symmetry.space_group_name_H-M   'P 1'
#
loop_
_entity.id
_entity.type
_entity.pdbx_description
1 polymer ?
#
loop_
_entity_poly.entity_id
_entity_poly.type
_entity_poly.pdbx_seq_one_letter_code
_entity_poly.pdbx_strand_id
1 'polypeptide(L)'
;LLTGAQVRSDLKNSSSIKMRAQKATSKMFLLLKALPFNCPSILISSYKAYVLPLLDFASPFWNPHYSSDIATLEKVQHTFTRQLFYRCFPSPDYPLSLPSYSDRIKTLGLRALTERRVIGGLCMTHMIMNGFTIIPRSLFYVYKPLRDRTSSFGINIELTTSTPRYHSFPVRTSRWYSQLPDSIRTASNIRMFKLTQKAATRANIIFRGLTTNNVKVMVNAYTTYVRPMVEFCPSVAFPVHKKEAGKLEKLQNKVTRLISYKCFGYNFENRPRPEERNEMLNLKSLTYRRKINDFKHAYELLFGNSRLSRNQAHFLTLSKSNLRGAGYKVCKDPFKTKMREKSFANRISNVLYDVLRKGKIPTKYSEFMNVMSKE
;
A
#
# COMPACT_ATOMS: atom_id res chain seq x y z
N LEU A 1 2.01 -13.17 -13.37
CA LEU A 1 3.24 -12.59 -12.79
C LEU A 1 2.97 -11.36 -11.88
N LEU A 2 1.91 -11.37 -11.04
CA LEU A 2 1.40 -10.13 -10.41
C LEU A 2 1.39 -10.08 -8.87
N THR A 3 2.03 -11.01 -8.17
CA THR A 3 2.19 -10.90 -6.72
C THR A 3 3.64 -11.13 -6.34
N GLY A 4 4.36 -10.03 -6.11
CA GLY A 4 5.78 -10.05 -5.73
C GLY A 4 6.05 -10.60 -4.34
N ALA A 5 5.22 -11.49 -3.78
CA ALA A 5 5.44 -12.19 -2.51
C ALA A 5 5.15 -13.69 -2.73
N GLN A 6 6.21 -14.45 -3.01
CA GLN A 6 6.15 -15.91 -2.97
C GLN A 6 6.30 -16.35 -1.51
N VAL A 7 5.24 -16.92 -0.93
CA VAL A 7 5.30 -17.57 0.38
C VAL A 7 5.60 -19.06 0.12
N ARG A 8 6.83 -19.49 0.43
CA ARG A 8 7.22 -20.91 0.32
C ARG A 8 6.72 -21.69 1.54
N SER A 9 6.52 -23.00 1.35
CA SER A 9 6.07 -23.94 2.39
C SER A 9 7.07 -24.11 3.54
N ASP A 10 8.35 -23.81 3.32
CA ASP A 10 9.42 -23.88 4.31
C ASP A 10 9.54 -22.61 5.18
N LEU A 11 8.70 -21.60 4.95
CA LEU A 11 8.74 -20.27 5.59
C LEU A 11 10.09 -19.52 5.40
N LYS A 12 11.00 -20.02 4.54
CA LYS A 12 12.31 -19.41 4.27
C LYS A 12 12.17 -18.39 3.14
N ASN A 13 12.17 -17.11 3.50
CA ASN A 13 11.96 -16.00 2.57
C ASN A 13 13.24 -15.46 1.90
N SER A 14 14.42 -16.02 2.19
CA SER A 14 15.72 -15.45 1.78
C SER A 14 15.89 -15.30 0.27
N SER A 15 15.42 -16.25 -0.56
CA SER A 15 15.47 -16.11 -2.02
C SER A 15 14.62 -14.94 -2.53
N SER A 16 13.41 -14.78 -1.97
CA SER A 16 12.51 -13.66 -2.29
C SER A 16 13.12 -12.31 -1.89
N ILE A 17 13.89 -12.28 -0.80
CA ILE A 17 14.59 -11.09 -0.30
C ILE A 17 15.71 -10.70 -1.25
N LYS A 18 16.54 -11.66 -1.68
CA LYS A 18 17.58 -11.44 -2.69
C LYS A 18 17.00 -10.88 -3.99
N MET A 19 15.92 -11.47 -4.50
CA MET A 19 15.25 -10.99 -5.71
C MET A 19 14.74 -9.54 -5.56
N ARG A 20 14.14 -9.19 -4.41
CA ARG A 20 13.69 -7.81 -4.13
C ARG A 20 14.87 -6.84 -4.07
N ALA A 21 15.95 -7.21 -3.38
CA ALA A 21 17.16 -6.40 -3.27
C ALA A 21 17.80 -6.16 -4.63
N GLN A 22 17.88 -7.19 -5.48
CA GLN A 22 18.35 -7.09 -6.87
C GLN A 22 17.48 -6.12 -7.66
N LYS A 23 16.15 -6.31 -7.65
CA LYS A 23 15.22 -5.42 -8.37
C LYS A 23 15.32 -3.96 -7.92
N ALA A 24 15.46 -3.72 -6.61
CA ALA A 24 15.66 -2.40 -6.06
C ALA A 24 17.00 -1.79 -6.48
N THR A 25 18.07 -2.59 -6.47
CA THR A 25 19.41 -2.19 -6.91
C THR A 25 19.43 -1.81 -8.39
N SER A 26 18.86 -2.63 -9.27
CA SER A 26 18.74 -2.32 -10.70
C SER A 26 17.95 -1.03 -10.93
N LYS A 27 16.83 -0.84 -10.20
CA LYS A 27 16.03 0.39 -10.32
C LYS A 27 16.78 1.62 -9.81
N MET A 28 17.58 1.48 -8.75
CA MET A 28 18.43 2.53 -8.21
C MET A 28 19.49 2.97 -9.23
N PHE A 29 20.23 2.04 -9.84
CA PHE A 29 21.24 2.40 -10.84
C PHE A 29 20.63 3.00 -12.10
N LEU A 30 19.48 2.47 -12.57
CA LEU A 30 18.74 3.07 -13.68
C LEU A 30 18.34 4.52 -13.36
N LEU A 31 17.86 4.77 -12.15
CA LEU A 31 17.51 6.12 -11.67
C LEU A 31 18.73 7.03 -11.63
N LEU A 32 19.87 6.56 -11.11
CA LEU A 32 21.10 7.35 -11.05
C LEU A 32 21.63 7.69 -12.44
N LYS A 33 21.51 6.76 -13.41
CA LYS A 33 21.86 6.99 -14.82
C LYS A 33 20.91 7.98 -15.52
N ALA A 34 19.61 7.87 -15.24
CA ALA A 34 18.59 8.73 -15.84
C ALA A 34 18.58 10.17 -15.28
N LEU A 35 19.18 10.39 -14.11
CA LEU A 35 19.26 11.69 -13.46
C LEU A 35 20.74 12.12 -13.41
N PRO A 36 21.27 12.73 -14.48
CA PRO A 36 22.70 13.06 -14.60
C PRO A 36 23.13 14.22 -13.69
N PHE A 37 22.19 15.05 -13.23
CA PHE A 37 22.48 16.19 -12.38
C PHE A 37 22.86 15.79 -10.93
N ASN A 38 23.82 16.52 -10.36
CA ASN A 38 24.36 16.26 -9.02
C ASN A 38 23.62 17.04 -7.93
N CYS A 39 22.29 16.91 -7.88
CA CYS A 39 21.45 17.56 -6.88
C CYS A 39 21.01 16.57 -5.80
N PRO A 40 21.52 16.66 -4.54
CA PRO A 40 21.17 15.73 -3.47
C PRO A 40 19.67 15.60 -3.22
N SER A 41 18.96 16.72 -3.16
CA SER A 41 17.54 16.74 -2.82
C SER A 41 16.67 15.98 -3.83
N ILE A 42 16.97 16.10 -5.12
CA ILE A 42 16.24 15.40 -6.19
C ILE A 42 16.58 13.92 -6.19
N LEU A 43 17.85 13.56 -6.03
CA LEU A 43 18.29 12.16 -5.99
C LEU A 43 17.71 11.43 -4.77
N ILE A 44 17.74 12.04 -3.58
CA ILE A 44 17.12 11.51 -2.35
C ILE A 44 15.61 11.36 -2.53
N SER A 45 14.94 12.37 -3.07
CA SER A 45 13.49 12.33 -3.28
C SER A 45 13.10 11.25 -4.27
N SER A 46 13.89 11.08 -5.33
CA SER A 46 13.70 10.04 -6.33
C SER A 46 13.96 8.65 -5.73
N TYR A 47 15.00 8.48 -4.94
CA TYR A 47 15.26 7.22 -4.22
C TYR A 47 14.11 6.82 -3.29
N LYS A 48 13.62 7.78 -2.48
CA LYS A 48 12.42 7.60 -1.63
C LYS A 48 11.18 7.26 -2.45
N ALA A 49 11.09 7.75 -3.69
CA ALA A 49 9.97 7.50 -4.58
C ALA A 49 10.06 6.16 -5.33
N TYR A 50 11.22 5.73 -5.82
CA TYR A 50 11.29 4.60 -6.76
C TYR A 50 11.93 3.35 -6.18
N VAL A 51 12.84 3.50 -5.24
CA VAL A 51 13.63 2.38 -4.71
C VAL A 51 13.07 1.91 -3.37
N LEU A 52 12.86 2.84 -2.42
CA LEU A 52 12.35 2.48 -1.10
C LEU A 52 11.03 1.70 -1.12
N PRO A 53 10.03 2.01 -1.98
CA PRO A 53 8.81 1.21 -2.04
C PRO A 53 9.07 -0.25 -2.41
N LEU A 54 10.07 -0.56 -3.24
CA LEU A 54 10.39 -1.94 -3.61
C LEU A 54 10.93 -2.73 -2.40
N LEU A 55 11.59 -2.04 -1.47
CA LEU A 55 12.11 -2.61 -0.23
C LEU A 55 11.08 -2.64 0.90
N ASP A 56 10.17 -1.65 0.97
CA ASP A 56 9.24 -1.48 2.09
C ASP A 56 7.86 -2.06 1.86
N PHE A 57 7.50 -2.33 0.60
CA PHE A 57 6.21 -2.88 0.22
C PHE A 57 5.91 -4.16 0.98
N ALA A 58 4.75 -4.24 1.66
CA ALA A 58 4.31 -5.38 2.45
C ALA A 58 5.29 -5.84 3.55
N SER A 59 6.26 -5.00 3.95
CA SER A 59 7.26 -5.29 4.99
C SER A 59 6.72 -5.74 6.36
N PRO A 60 5.46 -5.48 6.76
CA PRO A 60 4.89 -6.11 7.95
C PRO A 60 4.86 -7.66 7.87
N PHE A 61 4.64 -8.22 6.68
CA PHE A 61 4.36 -9.65 6.49
C PHE A 61 5.58 -10.51 6.16
N TRP A 62 6.56 -9.99 5.42
CA TRP A 62 7.76 -10.75 5.01
C TRP A 62 9.04 -10.29 5.71
N ASN A 63 8.93 -9.67 6.88
CA ASN A 63 10.07 -9.07 7.56
C ASN A 63 11.15 -10.11 7.90
N PRO A 64 12.39 -10.00 7.37
CA PRO A 64 13.45 -10.92 7.74
C PRO A 64 13.89 -10.72 9.19
N HIS A 65 14.32 -11.81 9.81
CA HIS A 65 14.95 -11.81 11.12
C HIS A 65 16.41 -12.27 11.08
N TYR A 66 16.84 -12.97 10.01
CA TYR A 66 18.24 -13.31 9.80
C TYR A 66 19.06 -12.07 9.46
N SER A 67 20.20 -11.92 10.14
CA SER A 67 21.14 -10.81 9.96
C SER A 67 21.63 -10.68 8.51
N SER A 68 21.89 -11.80 7.83
CA SER A 68 22.31 -11.86 6.42
C SER A 68 21.27 -11.28 5.46
N ASP A 69 19.99 -11.60 5.66
CA ASP A 69 18.88 -11.09 4.86
C ASP A 69 18.63 -9.60 5.12
N ILE A 70 18.73 -9.16 6.37
CA ILE A 70 18.64 -7.75 6.75
C ILE A 70 19.78 -6.95 6.09
N ALA A 71 21.02 -7.45 6.18
CA ALA A 71 22.19 -6.83 5.57
C ALA A 71 22.05 -6.76 4.05
N THR A 72 21.50 -7.79 3.40
CA THR A 72 21.26 -7.81 1.95
C THR A 72 20.33 -6.67 1.51
N LEU A 73 19.27 -6.40 2.27
CA LEU A 73 18.34 -5.31 1.97
C LEU A 73 18.94 -3.94 2.29
N GLU A 74 19.65 -3.82 3.39
CA GLU A 74 20.26 -2.56 3.82
C GLU A 74 21.43 -2.16 2.91
N LYS A 75 22.12 -3.13 2.32
CA LYS A 75 23.17 -2.91 1.31
C LYS A 75 22.69 -2.02 0.16
N VAL A 76 21.43 -2.10 -0.24
CA VAL A 76 20.86 -1.22 -1.28
C VAL A 76 20.93 0.26 -0.86
N GLN A 77 20.62 0.56 0.40
CA GLN A 77 20.73 1.92 0.95
C GLN A 77 22.19 2.33 1.17
N HIS A 78 23.06 1.42 1.63
CA HIS A 78 24.50 1.68 1.67
C HIS A 78 25.03 2.10 0.30
N THR A 79 24.75 1.32 -0.75
CA THR A 79 25.20 1.63 -2.10
C THR A 79 24.65 2.97 -2.58
N PHE A 80 23.35 3.23 -2.38
CA PHE A 80 22.75 4.51 -2.76
C PHE A 80 23.46 5.71 -2.09
N THR A 81 23.65 5.65 -0.76
CA THR A 81 24.30 6.74 -0.03
C THR A 81 25.75 6.95 -0.47
N ARG A 82 26.50 5.88 -0.74
CA ARG A 82 27.88 5.99 -1.27
C ARG A 82 27.91 6.67 -2.63
N GLN A 83 27.04 6.25 -3.55
CA GLN A 83 26.95 6.85 -4.88
C GLN A 83 26.54 8.33 -4.83
N LEU A 84 25.63 8.66 -3.91
CA LEU A 84 25.20 10.05 -3.72
C LEU A 84 26.33 10.93 -3.16
N PHE A 85 27.09 10.43 -2.18
CA PHE A 85 28.24 11.15 -1.64
C PHE A 85 29.31 11.37 -2.70
N TYR A 86 29.66 10.34 -3.44
CA TYR A 86 30.62 10.44 -4.55
C TYR A 86 30.21 11.51 -5.58
N ARG A 87 28.92 11.57 -5.94
CA ARG A 87 28.43 12.50 -6.97
C ARG A 87 28.25 13.94 -6.51
N CYS A 88 27.79 14.14 -5.27
CA CYS A 88 27.31 15.44 -4.81
C CYS A 88 28.21 16.09 -3.74
N PHE A 89 29.10 15.31 -3.12
CA PHE A 89 30.04 15.78 -2.10
C PHE A 89 31.43 15.22 -2.44
N PRO A 90 32.00 15.59 -3.61
CA PRO A 90 33.30 15.09 -4.02
C PRO A 90 34.38 15.56 -3.04
N SER A 91 35.32 14.67 -2.76
CA SER A 91 36.44 14.92 -1.86
C SER A 91 37.70 14.33 -2.48
N PRO A 92 38.84 15.06 -2.43
CA PRO A 92 40.11 14.58 -2.99
C PRO A 92 40.59 13.30 -2.30
N ASP A 93 40.31 13.15 -0.99
CA ASP A 93 40.72 11.99 -0.20
C ASP A 93 39.70 10.84 -0.26
N TYR A 94 38.92 10.72 -1.33
CA TYR A 94 37.99 9.60 -1.47
C TYR A 94 38.76 8.31 -1.79
N PRO A 95 38.49 7.16 -1.13
CA PRO A 95 37.36 6.85 -0.26
C PRO A 95 37.57 7.07 1.24
N LEU A 96 38.75 7.52 1.68
CA LEU A 96 39.08 7.73 3.12
C LEU A 96 38.17 8.78 3.78
N SER A 97 37.83 9.83 3.05
CA SER A 97 36.92 10.90 3.48
C SER A 97 35.43 10.54 3.48
N LEU A 98 35.05 9.32 3.06
CA LEU A 98 33.65 8.90 3.03
C LEU A 98 33.13 8.70 4.47
N PRO A 99 32.10 9.47 4.92
CA PRO A 99 31.59 9.32 6.28
C PRO A 99 31.04 7.93 6.55
N SER A 100 30.95 7.56 7.83
CA SER A 100 30.35 6.29 8.26
C SER A 100 28.91 6.15 7.72
N TYR A 101 28.39 4.92 7.59
CA TYR A 101 27.01 4.75 7.10
C TYR A 101 25.98 5.48 7.96
N SER A 102 26.15 5.43 9.28
CA SER A 102 25.28 6.12 10.24
C SER A 102 25.25 7.62 9.98
N ASP A 103 26.42 8.23 9.75
CA ASP A 103 26.50 9.66 9.50
C ASP A 103 25.95 10.02 8.11
N ARG A 104 26.23 9.20 7.09
CA ARG A 104 25.64 9.40 5.75
C ARG A 104 24.12 9.43 5.80
N ILE A 105 23.46 8.49 6.48
CA ILE A 105 21.99 8.48 6.52
C ILE A 105 21.43 9.66 7.33
N LYS A 106 22.12 10.10 8.40
CA LYS A 106 21.76 11.30 9.17
C LYS A 106 21.85 12.55 8.30
N THR A 107 22.99 12.79 7.66
CA THR A 107 23.21 13.94 6.76
C THR A 107 22.19 13.98 5.62
N LEU A 108 21.84 12.82 5.06
CA LEU A 108 20.89 12.71 3.95
C LEU A 108 19.40 12.69 4.39
N GLY A 109 19.11 12.74 5.70
CA GLY A 109 17.74 12.64 6.21
C GLY A 109 17.04 11.34 5.78
N LEU A 110 17.76 10.22 5.83
CA LEU A 110 17.29 8.86 5.54
C LEU A 110 17.16 8.06 6.83
N ARG A 111 16.16 7.17 6.86
CA ARG A 111 15.95 6.23 7.96
C ARG A 111 16.55 4.88 7.61
N ALA A 112 17.14 4.22 8.60
CA ALA A 112 17.61 2.84 8.45
C ALA A 112 16.46 1.88 8.11
N LEU A 113 16.76 0.77 7.44
CA LEU A 113 15.72 -0.22 7.09
C LEU A 113 14.98 -0.76 8.31
N THR A 114 15.69 -1.02 9.41
CA THR A 114 15.12 -1.51 10.67
C THR A 114 14.04 -0.56 11.17
N GLU A 115 14.35 0.72 11.26
CA GLU A 115 13.42 1.78 11.66
C GLU A 115 12.21 1.87 10.71
N ARG A 116 12.44 1.92 9.39
CA ARG A 116 11.37 1.96 8.38
C ARG A 116 10.41 0.79 8.52
N ARG A 117 10.93 -0.40 8.80
CA ARG A 117 10.17 -1.64 8.97
C ARG A 117 9.40 -1.70 10.28
N VAL A 118 9.97 -1.22 11.39
CA VAL A 118 9.27 -1.09 12.68
C VAL A 118 8.07 -0.15 12.51
N ILE A 119 8.27 1.02 11.90
CA ILE A 119 7.19 1.96 11.60
C ILE A 119 6.14 1.31 10.70
N GLY A 120 6.55 0.60 9.65
CA GLY A 120 5.65 -0.13 8.75
C GLY A 120 4.76 -1.12 9.51
N GLY A 121 5.35 -1.89 10.42
CA GLY A 121 4.68 -2.86 11.29
C GLY A 121 3.72 -2.20 12.28
N LEU A 122 4.19 -1.22 13.06
CA LEU A 122 3.37 -0.48 14.02
C LEU A 122 2.16 0.19 13.37
N CYS A 123 2.36 0.80 12.20
CA CYS A 123 1.25 1.40 11.49
C CYS A 123 0.27 0.34 10.96
N MET A 124 0.72 -0.89 10.63
CA MET A 124 -0.19 -1.98 10.27
C MET A 124 -1.01 -2.45 11.48
N THR A 125 -0.35 -2.63 12.62
CA THR A 125 -1.00 -2.98 13.90
C THR A 125 -2.02 -1.93 14.30
N HIS A 126 -1.69 -0.65 14.25
CA HIS A 126 -2.62 0.44 14.51
C HIS A 126 -3.84 0.38 13.59
N MET A 127 -3.63 0.11 12.29
CA MET A 127 -4.74 -0.03 11.35
C MET A 127 -5.63 -1.22 11.71
N ILE A 128 -5.05 -2.38 12.07
CA ILE A 128 -5.82 -3.56 12.49
C ILE A 128 -6.61 -3.24 13.76
N MET A 129 -5.92 -2.76 14.79
CA MET A 129 -6.47 -2.47 16.12
C MET A 129 -7.58 -1.44 16.12
N ASN A 130 -7.55 -0.47 15.22
CA ASN A 130 -8.63 0.51 15.05
C ASN A 130 -9.67 0.10 13.99
N GLY A 131 -9.53 -1.09 13.38
CA GLY A 131 -10.49 -1.62 12.39
C GLY A 131 -10.38 -0.97 11.01
N PHE A 132 -9.30 -0.24 10.74
CA PHE A 132 -8.97 0.31 9.42
C PHE A 132 -8.42 -0.77 8.46
N THR A 133 -8.55 -2.06 8.78
CA THR A 133 -8.17 -3.16 7.89
C THR A 133 -9.27 -4.23 7.85
N ILE A 134 -9.28 -5.02 6.77
CA ILE A 134 -10.18 -6.19 6.62
C ILE A 134 -9.83 -7.29 7.63
N ILE A 135 -8.56 -7.37 8.02
CA ILE A 135 -8.07 -8.41 8.92
C ILE A 135 -8.75 -8.21 10.29
N PRO A 136 -9.54 -9.19 10.77
CA PRO A 136 -10.18 -9.09 12.06
C PRO A 136 -9.11 -9.07 13.15
N ARG A 137 -9.32 -8.22 14.16
CA ARG A 137 -8.37 -8.03 15.26
C ARG A 137 -8.11 -9.33 16.00
N SER A 138 -9.16 -10.12 16.19
CA SER A 138 -9.13 -11.44 16.83
C SER A 138 -8.27 -12.48 16.10
N LEU A 139 -7.97 -12.28 14.81
CA LEU A 139 -7.07 -13.19 14.08
C LEU A 139 -5.63 -13.09 14.56
N PHE A 140 -5.23 -11.91 15.05
CA PHE A 140 -3.83 -11.61 15.40
C PHE A 140 -3.62 -11.24 16.86
N TYR A 141 -4.65 -10.70 17.53
CA TYR A 141 -4.49 -10.08 18.83
C TYR A 141 -5.57 -10.57 19.80
N VAL A 142 -5.12 -11.05 20.95
CA VAL A 142 -5.95 -11.32 22.13
C VAL A 142 -5.88 -10.09 23.03
N TYR A 143 -7.02 -9.65 23.54
CA TYR A 143 -7.09 -8.46 24.39
C TYR A 143 -6.84 -8.82 25.85
N LYS A 144 -6.18 -7.92 26.57
CA LYS A 144 -6.16 -7.91 28.03
C LYS A 144 -6.82 -6.62 28.54
N PRO A 145 -7.72 -6.71 29.54
CA PRO A 145 -8.18 -5.51 30.23
C PRO A 145 -6.97 -4.86 30.91
N LEU A 146 -6.76 -3.57 30.67
CA LEU A 146 -5.80 -2.78 31.43
C LEU A 146 -6.47 -2.39 32.76
N ARG A 147 -5.71 -2.36 33.85
CA ARG A 147 -6.23 -2.02 35.20
C ARG A 147 -6.35 -0.50 35.40
N ASP A 148 -6.34 0.24 34.30
CA ASP A 148 -6.15 1.69 34.29
C ASP A 148 -7.52 2.36 34.11
N ARG A 149 -7.72 3.56 34.68
CA ARG A 149 -8.99 4.30 34.62
C ARG A 149 -9.35 4.81 33.20
N THR A 150 -8.53 4.53 32.20
CA THR A 150 -8.81 4.82 30.78
C THR A 150 -9.48 3.59 30.16
N SER A 151 -10.50 3.79 29.31
CA SER A 151 -11.22 2.72 28.61
C SER A 151 -10.37 2.05 27.50
N SER A 152 -9.07 1.87 27.73
CA SER A 152 -8.11 1.36 26.75
C SER A 152 -7.88 -0.14 26.95
N PHE A 153 -7.75 -0.86 25.83
CA PHE A 153 -7.48 -2.29 25.83
C PHE A 153 -6.01 -2.55 25.49
N GLY A 154 -5.35 -3.40 26.26
CA GLY A 154 -3.99 -3.85 26.00
C GLY A 154 -3.98 -5.05 25.06
N ILE A 155 -2.87 -5.24 24.34
CA ILE A 155 -2.63 -6.50 23.61
C ILE A 155 -1.99 -7.50 24.56
N ASN A 156 -2.53 -8.70 24.66
CA ASN A 156 -1.87 -9.81 25.31
C ASN A 156 -0.72 -10.29 24.40
N ILE A 157 0.50 -10.23 24.90
CA ILE A 157 1.69 -10.66 24.17
C ILE A 157 1.90 -12.14 24.49
N GLU A 158 1.61 -13.00 23.51
CA GLU A 158 1.84 -14.44 23.63
C GLU A 158 3.32 -14.75 23.89
N LEU A 159 3.58 -15.59 24.89
CA LEU A 159 4.89 -16.17 25.16
C LEU A 159 5.12 -17.33 24.19
N THR A 160 6.26 -17.34 23.50
CA THR A 160 6.58 -18.35 22.50
C THR A 160 8.07 -18.70 22.56
N THR A 161 8.37 -19.99 22.53
CA THR A 161 9.74 -20.53 22.42
C THR A 161 10.18 -20.71 20.96
N SER A 162 9.24 -20.71 20.01
CA SER A 162 9.50 -20.85 18.58
C SER A 162 10.02 -19.54 17.96
N THR A 163 11.24 -19.57 17.40
CA THR A 163 11.87 -18.42 16.72
C THR A 163 11.03 -17.87 15.56
N PRO A 164 10.45 -18.68 14.65
CA PRO A 164 9.52 -18.19 13.62
C PRO A 164 8.29 -17.47 14.18
N ARG A 165 7.68 -18.00 15.25
CA ARG A 165 6.51 -17.38 15.90
C ARG A 165 6.90 -16.08 16.60
N TYR A 166 8.05 -16.04 17.27
CA TYR A 166 8.59 -14.85 17.93
C TYR A 166 8.79 -13.66 16.96
N HIS A 167 9.28 -13.94 15.75
CA HIS A 167 9.50 -12.94 14.70
C HIS A 167 8.29 -12.70 13.79
N SER A 168 7.21 -13.46 13.96
CA SER A 168 5.97 -13.27 13.21
C SER A 168 5.40 -11.86 13.40
N PHE A 169 4.66 -11.38 12.40
CA PHE A 169 4.01 -10.07 12.43
C PHE A 169 3.24 -9.78 13.74
N PRO A 170 2.29 -10.62 14.20
CA PRO A 170 1.48 -10.31 15.37
C PRO A 170 2.31 -10.21 16.66
N VAL A 171 3.16 -11.20 16.96
CA VAL A 171 3.96 -11.23 18.19
C VAL A 171 5.00 -10.10 18.22
N ARG A 172 5.71 -9.91 17.11
CA ARG A 172 6.75 -8.87 17.01
C ARG A 172 6.17 -7.47 17.14
N THR A 173 5.06 -7.17 16.48
CA THR A 173 4.47 -5.83 16.51
C THR A 173 3.73 -5.54 17.81
N SER A 174 3.15 -6.53 18.47
CA SER A 174 2.48 -6.36 19.78
C SER A 174 3.43 -5.85 20.85
N ARG A 175 4.69 -6.31 20.84
CA ARG A 175 5.74 -5.85 21.76
C ARG A 175 6.02 -4.36 21.63
N TRP A 176 6.22 -3.89 20.40
CA TRP A 176 6.45 -2.48 20.13
C TRP A 176 5.18 -1.63 20.33
N TYR A 177 4.02 -2.14 19.94
CA TYR A 177 2.76 -1.40 19.99
C TYR A 177 2.28 -1.19 21.44
N SER A 178 2.54 -2.15 22.33
CA SER A 178 2.19 -2.05 23.76
C SER A 178 3.04 -1.02 24.52
N GLN A 179 4.19 -0.63 23.96
CA GLN A 179 5.06 0.42 24.52
C GLN A 179 4.68 1.83 24.04
N LEU A 180 3.69 1.95 23.14
CA LEU A 180 3.27 3.26 22.63
C LEU A 180 2.33 3.98 23.61
N PRO A 181 2.48 5.30 23.80
CA PRO A 181 1.54 6.12 24.56
C PRO A 181 0.09 6.00 24.06
N ASP A 182 -0.87 6.07 24.97
CA ASP A 182 -2.31 5.95 24.68
C ASP A 182 -2.78 6.97 23.64
N SER A 183 -2.25 8.19 23.70
CA SER A 183 -2.52 9.27 22.75
C SER A 183 -2.20 8.90 21.30
N ILE A 184 -1.20 8.05 21.07
CA ILE A 184 -0.82 7.57 19.74
C ILE A 184 -1.68 6.36 19.34
N ARG A 185 -2.07 5.51 20.30
CA ARG A 185 -2.90 4.32 20.04
C ARG A 185 -4.33 4.69 19.62
N THR A 186 -4.88 5.77 20.17
CA THR A 186 -6.23 6.29 19.89
C THR A 186 -6.30 7.33 18.77
N ALA A 187 -5.16 7.80 18.27
CA ALA A 187 -5.11 8.81 17.21
C ALA A 187 -5.81 8.37 15.91
N SER A 188 -6.66 9.24 15.37
CA SER A 188 -7.33 9.03 14.07
C SER A 188 -6.35 9.07 12.86
N ASN A 189 -6.77 8.49 11.72
CA ASN A 189 -5.92 8.02 10.60
C ASN A 189 -5.02 9.11 9.91
N ILE A 190 -3.85 9.38 10.48
CA ILE A 190 -2.79 10.25 9.92
C ILE A 190 -2.15 9.67 8.64
N ARG A 191 -2.31 8.36 8.37
CA ARG A 191 -1.56 7.64 7.33
C ARG A 191 -2.12 7.86 5.93
N MET A 192 -3.44 7.92 5.78
CA MET A 192 -4.07 8.20 4.47
C MET A 192 -3.68 9.59 3.95
N PHE A 193 -3.56 10.56 4.86
CA PHE A 193 -3.07 11.90 4.56
C PHE A 193 -1.59 11.90 4.12
N LYS A 194 -0.71 11.20 4.85
CA LYS A 194 0.71 11.05 4.49
C LYS A 194 0.91 10.31 3.15
N LEU A 195 0.06 9.33 2.83
CA LEU A 195 0.11 8.60 1.56
C LEU A 195 -0.26 9.49 0.36
N THR A 196 -1.34 10.28 0.49
CA THR A 196 -1.73 11.23 -0.56
C THR A 196 -0.68 12.30 -0.78
N GLN A 197 -0.07 12.80 0.30
CA GLN A 197 1.02 13.77 0.21
C GLN A 197 2.24 13.20 -0.51
N LYS A 198 2.69 11.97 -0.16
CA LYS A 198 3.81 11.30 -0.84
C LYS A 198 3.53 11.05 -2.33
N ALA A 199 2.31 10.63 -2.67
CA ALA A 199 1.91 10.43 -4.06
C ALA A 199 1.87 11.76 -4.84
N ALA A 200 1.41 12.85 -4.21
CA ALA A 200 1.44 14.19 -4.80
C ALA A 200 2.87 14.68 -5.04
N THR A 201 3.79 14.48 -4.10
CA THR A 201 5.20 14.82 -4.27
C THR A 201 5.83 14.02 -5.40
N ARG A 202 5.52 12.72 -5.52
CA ARG A 202 5.99 11.87 -6.61
C ARG A 202 5.50 12.36 -7.98
N ALA A 203 4.22 12.71 -8.09
CA ALA A 203 3.68 13.28 -9.32
C ALA A 203 4.41 14.58 -9.71
N ASN A 204 4.67 15.47 -8.75
CA ASN A 204 5.40 16.70 -9.00
C ASN A 204 6.83 16.44 -9.51
N ILE A 205 7.55 15.49 -8.92
CA ILE A 205 8.92 15.13 -9.35
C ILE A 205 8.90 14.61 -10.79
N ILE A 206 7.97 13.70 -11.10
CA ILE A 206 7.82 13.13 -12.45
C ILE A 206 7.54 14.23 -13.47
N PHE A 207 6.54 15.08 -13.22
CA PHE A 207 6.10 16.04 -14.22
C PHE A 207 7.02 17.25 -14.36
N ARG A 208 7.83 17.54 -13.34
CA ARG A 208 8.96 18.49 -13.46
C ARG A 208 10.14 17.87 -14.20
N GLY A 209 10.46 16.60 -13.95
CA GLY A 209 11.62 15.92 -14.56
C GLY A 209 11.39 15.48 -16.01
N LEU A 210 10.16 15.18 -16.40
CA LEU A 210 9.82 14.91 -17.80
C LEU A 210 9.79 16.24 -18.56
N THR A 211 10.59 16.43 -19.61
CA THR A 211 10.53 17.61 -20.48
C THR A 211 9.48 17.50 -21.60
N THR A 212 8.83 16.34 -21.72
CA THR A 212 7.89 16.03 -22.81
C THR A 212 6.53 16.69 -22.61
N ASN A 213 5.93 17.15 -23.72
CA ASN A 213 4.54 17.64 -23.77
C ASN A 213 3.54 16.58 -24.29
N ASN A 214 3.99 15.33 -24.49
CA ASN A 214 3.13 14.26 -24.97
C ASN A 214 2.18 13.75 -23.86
N VAL A 215 0.88 13.90 -24.09
CA VAL A 215 -0.19 13.49 -23.17
C VAL A 215 -0.08 12.02 -22.78
N LYS A 216 0.16 11.11 -23.74
CA LYS A 216 0.21 9.66 -23.49
C LYS A 216 1.37 9.29 -22.56
N VAL A 217 2.53 9.92 -22.74
CA VAL A 217 3.72 9.69 -21.88
C VAL A 217 3.45 10.17 -20.46
N MET A 218 2.85 11.33 -20.30
CA MET A 218 2.49 11.90 -18.99
C MET A 218 1.44 11.06 -18.26
N VAL A 219 0.41 10.61 -18.98
CA VAL A 219 -0.60 9.70 -18.44
C VAL A 219 0.04 8.37 -18.05
N ASN A 220 0.88 7.77 -18.89
CA ASN A 220 1.57 6.51 -18.59
C ASN A 220 2.49 6.64 -17.37
N ALA A 221 3.19 7.77 -17.22
CA ALA A 221 4.01 8.02 -16.05
C ALA A 221 3.16 8.10 -14.77
N TYR A 222 2.00 8.76 -14.82
CA TYR A 222 1.03 8.76 -13.72
C TYR A 222 0.50 7.36 -13.41
N THR A 223 0.04 6.62 -14.42
CA THR A 223 -0.56 5.29 -14.28
C THR A 223 0.43 4.28 -13.72
N THR A 224 1.72 4.43 -14.04
CA THR A 224 2.76 3.47 -13.69
C THR A 224 3.38 3.77 -12.33
N TYR A 225 3.61 5.05 -11.99
CA TYR A 225 4.47 5.39 -10.86
C TYR A 225 3.74 6.02 -9.67
N VAL A 226 2.62 6.71 -9.91
CA VAL A 226 1.85 7.43 -8.88
C VAL A 226 0.58 6.65 -8.53
N ARG A 227 -0.14 6.18 -9.54
CA ARG A 227 -1.43 5.49 -9.40
C ARG A 227 -1.35 4.26 -8.49
N PRO A 228 -0.34 3.37 -8.57
CA PRO A 228 -0.28 2.22 -7.67
C PRO A 228 -0.17 2.60 -6.19
N MET A 229 0.36 3.79 -5.86
CA MET A 229 0.48 4.22 -4.46
C MET A 229 -0.87 4.50 -3.80
N VAL A 230 -1.84 4.98 -4.57
CA VAL A 230 -3.17 5.35 -4.06
C VAL A 230 -4.24 4.33 -4.40
N GLU A 231 -3.98 3.43 -5.34
CA GLU A 231 -4.83 2.29 -5.64
C GLU A 231 -4.45 1.04 -4.84
N PHE A 232 -3.30 1.02 -4.16
CA PHE A 232 -2.92 -0.10 -3.33
C PHE A 232 -3.93 -0.30 -2.18
N CYS A 233 -4.39 -1.53 -2.03
CA CYS A 233 -5.29 -1.98 -0.97
C CYS A 233 -6.63 -1.22 -0.89
N PRO A 234 -7.44 -1.15 -1.96
CA PRO A 234 -8.79 -0.60 -1.87
C PRO A 234 -9.63 -1.44 -0.90
N SER A 235 -9.43 -2.76 -0.88
CA SER A 235 -9.99 -3.71 0.07
C SER A 235 -9.72 -3.29 1.53
N VAL A 236 -8.52 -2.81 1.85
CA VAL A 236 -8.08 -2.49 3.22
C VAL A 236 -8.25 -1.02 3.60
N ALA A 237 -8.12 -0.08 2.67
CA ALA A 237 -8.08 1.36 2.93
C ALA A 237 -9.11 2.14 2.10
N PHE A 238 -10.35 1.63 2.04
CA PHE A 238 -11.46 2.34 1.42
C PHE A 238 -11.88 3.52 2.31
N PRO A 239 -11.98 4.75 1.78
CA PRO A 239 -12.37 5.92 2.57
C PRO A 239 -13.80 5.75 3.10
N VAL A 240 -13.95 5.72 4.42
CA VAL A 240 -15.25 5.54 5.09
C VAL A 240 -16.11 6.80 4.95
N HIS A 241 -15.46 7.97 4.93
CA HIS A 241 -16.12 9.26 4.82
C HIS A 241 -15.92 9.91 3.44
N LYS A 242 -16.97 10.55 2.90
CA LYS A 242 -16.92 11.31 1.64
C LYS A 242 -15.78 12.34 1.61
N LYS A 243 -15.45 12.96 2.75
CA LYS A 243 -14.33 13.92 2.89
C LYS A 243 -12.97 13.27 2.59
N GLU A 244 -12.76 12.02 2.97
CA GLU A 244 -11.51 11.29 2.71
C GLU A 244 -11.43 10.81 1.26
N ALA A 245 -12.55 10.34 0.71
CA ALA A 245 -12.65 10.03 -0.72
C ALA A 245 -12.35 11.27 -1.57
N GLY A 246 -12.88 12.44 -1.19
CA GLY A 246 -12.58 13.71 -1.85
C GLY A 246 -11.10 14.10 -1.77
N LYS A 247 -10.41 13.85 -0.63
CA LYS A 247 -8.96 14.10 -0.52
C LYS A 247 -8.15 13.22 -1.48
N LEU A 248 -8.58 11.98 -1.70
CA LEU A 248 -7.95 11.07 -2.65
C LEU A 248 -8.20 11.51 -4.09
N GLU A 249 -9.43 11.93 -4.42
CA GLU A 249 -9.78 12.45 -5.74
C GLU A 249 -9.04 13.76 -6.06
N LYS A 250 -8.76 14.60 -5.05
CA LYS A 250 -7.92 15.81 -5.19
C LYS A 250 -6.55 15.51 -5.77
N LEU A 251 -5.96 14.33 -5.52
CA LEU A 251 -4.69 13.94 -6.12
C LEU A 251 -4.82 13.71 -7.63
N GLN A 252 -5.83 12.97 -8.07
CA GLN A 252 -6.11 12.81 -9.50
C GLN A 252 -6.34 14.17 -10.14
N ASN A 253 -7.17 15.01 -9.52
CA ASN A 253 -7.45 16.34 -10.01
C ASN A 253 -6.20 17.21 -10.11
N LYS A 254 -5.27 17.11 -9.16
CA LYS A 254 -3.97 17.79 -9.23
C LYS A 254 -3.14 17.29 -10.43
N VAL A 255 -3.05 15.98 -10.62
CA VAL A 255 -2.30 15.40 -11.73
C VAL A 255 -2.89 15.82 -13.08
N THR A 256 -4.21 15.67 -13.24
CA THR A 256 -4.89 16.05 -14.48
C THR A 256 -4.75 17.56 -14.74
N ARG A 257 -4.70 18.41 -13.70
CA ARG A 257 -4.41 19.86 -13.85
C ARG A 257 -3.00 20.10 -14.39
N LEU A 258 -2.01 19.40 -13.87
CA LEU A 258 -0.62 19.55 -14.31
C LEU A 258 -0.44 19.12 -15.77
N ILE A 259 -1.11 18.04 -16.18
CA ILE A 259 -1.13 17.59 -17.57
C ILE A 259 -1.87 18.62 -18.45
N SER A 260 -3.02 19.12 -17.99
CA SER A 260 -3.79 20.12 -18.74
C SER A 260 -3.02 21.41 -18.99
N TYR A 261 -2.32 21.91 -17.97
CA TYR A 261 -1.48 23.09 -18.09
C TYR A 261 -0.33 22.86 -19.08
N LYS A 262 0.36 21.71 -18.97
CA LYS A 262 1.59 21.45 -19.71
C LYS A 262 1.37 21.01 -21.16
N CYS A 263 0.33 20.22 -21.41
CA CYS A 263 0.09 19.60 -22.71
C CYS A 263 -0.95 20.36 -23.55
N PHE A 264 -1.88 21.08 -22.92
CA PHE A 264 -2.97 21.77 -23.60
C PHE A 264 -2.94 23.29 -23.39
N GLY A 265 -1.98 23.83 -22.63
CA GLY A 265 -1.83 25.28 -22.44
C GLY A 265 -2.93 25.93 -21.61
N TYR A 266 -3.75 25.15 -20.89
CA TYR A 266 -4.85 25.71 -20.10
C TYR A 266 -4.35 26.49 -18.89
N ASN A 267 -4.71 27.78 -18.84
CA ASN A 267 -4.45 28.67 -17.71
C ASN A 267 -5.50 28.49 -16.58
N PHE A 268 -5.38 29.27 -15.52
CA PHE A 268 -6.29 29.15 -14.37
C PHE A 268 -7.76 29.46 -14.73
N GLU A 269 -7.97 30.41 -15.65
CA GLU A 269 -9.27 30.91 -16.07
C GLU A 269 -9.99 29.98 -17.06
N ASN A 270 -9.26 29.44 -18.04
CA ASN A 270 -9.83 28.61 -19.11
C ASN A 270 -9.77 27.10 -18.80
N ARG A 271 -9.82 26.71 -17.53
CA ARG A 271 -9.62 25.33 -17.11
C ARG A 271 -10.92 24.50 -17.20
N PRO A 272 -10.93 23.37 -17.93
CA PRO A 272 -12.09 22.48 -17.97
C PRO A 272 -12.39 21.81 -16.62
N ARG A 273 -13.64 21.40 -16.43
CA ARG A 273 -14.10 20.76 -15.18
C ARG A 273 -13.37 19.43 -14.92
N PRO A 274 -13.27 18.94 -13.68
CA PRO A 274 -12.62 17.67 -13.37
C PRO A 274 -13.08 16.49 -14.20
N GLU A 275 -14.38 16.42 -14.50
CA GLU A 275 -15.03 15.39 -15.29
C GLU A 275 -14.58 15.45 -16.75
N GLU A 276 -14.62 16.63 -17.36
CA GLU A 276 -14.16 16.89 -18.73
C GLU A 276 -12.67 16.55 -18.91
N ARG A 277 -11.82 16.95 -17.94
CA ARG A 277 -10.38 16.62 -17.98
C ARG A 277 -10.12 15.12 -17.86
N ASN A 278 -10.96 14.43 -17.09
CA ASN A 278 -10.88 12.98 -16.96
C ASN A 278 -11.29 12.28 -18.27
N GLU A 279 -12.31 12.77 -18.96
CA GLU A 279 -12.72 12.26 -20.27
C GLU A 279 -11.65 12.50 -21.35
N MET A 280 -11.12 13.72 -21.44
CA MET A 280 -10.03 14.08 -22.36
C MET A 280 -8.78 13.18 -22.19
N LEU A 281 -8.47 12.82 -20.94
CA LEU A 281 -7.30 11.97 -20.62
C LEU A 281 -7.64 10.48 -20.59
N ASN A 282 -8.89 10.11 -20.91
CA ASN A 282 -9.42 8.75 -20.80
C ASN A 282 -9.16 8.11 -19.43
N LEU A 283 -9.38 8.88 -18.36
CA LEU A 283 -9.17 8.50 -16.97
C LEU A 283 -10.49 8.36 -16.23
N LYS A 284 -10.79 7.17 -15.73
CA LYS A 284 -11.89 6.99 -14.77
C LYS A 284 -11.52 7.55 -13.39
N SER A 285 -12.53 7.94 -12.60
CA SER A 285 -12.33 8.46 -11.25
C SER A 285 -11.58 7.47 -10.35
N LEU A 286 -10.94 7.96 -9.30
CA LEU A 286 -10.25 7.09 -8.34
C LEU A 286 -11.23 6.23 -7.54
N THR A 287 -12.39 6.78 -7.20
CA THR A 287 -13.48 6.03 -6.56
C THR A 287 -13.94 4.85 -7.44
N TYR A 288 -14.15 5.08 -8.74
CA TYR A 288 -14.53 4.02 -9.68
C TYR A 288 -13.45 2.94 -9.79
N ARG A 289 -12.20 3.33 -10.01
CA ARG A 289 -11.09 2.35 -10.14
C ARG A 289 -10.89 1.51 -8.89
N ARG A 290 -11.08 2.09 -7.69
CA ARG A 290 -11.02 1.34 -6.43
C ARG A 290 -12.18 0.35 -6.29
N LYS A 291 -13.39 0.71 -6.72
CA LYS A 291 -14.55 -0.19 -6.78
C LYS A 291 -14.28 -1.38 -7.72
N ILE A 292 -13.72 -1.11 -8.90
CA ILE A 292 -13.30 -2.16 -9.84
C ILE A 292 -12.25 -3.09 -9.21
N ASN A 293 -11.25 -2.55 -8.50
CA ASN A 293 -10.26 -3.37 -7.80
C ASN A 293 -10.87 -4.20 -6.66
N ASP A 294 -11.88 -3.69 -5.95
CA ASP A 294 -12.61 -4.47 -4.96
C ASP A 294 -13.29 -5.69 -5.60
N PHE A 295 -13.90 -5.54 -6.78
CA PHE A 295 -14.52 -6.66 -7.51
C PHE A 295 -13.51 -7.69 -7.98
N LYS A 296 -12.36 -7.24 -8.50
CA LYS A 296 -11.27 -8.17 -8.87
C LYS A 296 -10.82 -9.00 -7.66
N HIS A 297 -10.68 -8.35 -6.51
CA HIS A 297 -10.27 -9.03 -5.29
C HIS A 297 -11.36 -9.98 -4.78
N ALA A 298 -12.64 -9.60 -4.88
CA ALA A 298 -13.76 -10.47 -4.55
C ALA A 298 -13.79 -11.72 -5.43
N TYR A 299 -13.56 -11.57 -6.74
CA TYR A 299 -13.47 -12.71 -7.65
C TYR A 299 -12.32 -13.65 -7.28
N GLU A 300 -11.13 -13.10 -7.00
CA GLU A 300 -9.98 -13.90 -6.54
C GLU A 300 -10.28 -14.65 -5.24
N LEU A 301 -11.05 -14.06 -4.33
CA LEU A 301 -11.45 -14.71 -3.08
C LEU A 301 -12.52 -15.80 -3.28
N LEU A 302 -13.45 -15.61 -4.22
CA LEU A 302 -14.55 -16.55 -4.48
C LEU A 302 -14.11 -17.73 -5.35
N PHE A 303 -13.28 -17.46 -6.36
CA PHE A 303 -12.98 -18.40 -7.44
C PHE A 303 -11.48 -18.62 -7.67
N GLY A 304 -10.59 -17.89 -6.99
CA GLY A 304 -9.15 -18.01 -7.16
C GLY A 304 -8.55 -19.23 -6.45
N ASN A 305 -7.42 -19.73 -6.99
CA ASN A 305 -6.61 -20.81 -6.40
C ASN A 305 -5.82 -20.38 -5.14
N SER A 306 -6.23 -19.31 -4.46
CA SER A 306 -5.55 -18.86 -3.24
C SER A 306 -5.74 -19.89 -2.13
N ARG A 307 -4.66 -20.25 -1.43
CA ARG A 307 -4.65 -21.20 -0.30
C ARG A 307 -5.49 -20.79 0.92
N LEU A 308 -6.22 -19.67 0.84
CA LEU A 308 -7.30 -19.36 1.75
C LEU A 308 -8.44 -20.30 1.38
N SER A 309 -8.55 -21.41 2.12
CA SER A 309 -9.57 -22.43 1.90
C SER A 309 -10.94 -21.79 1.67
N ARG A 310 -11.72 -22.38 0.74
CA ARG A 310 -13.11 -22.00 0.42
C ARG A 310 -14.01 -21.93 1.68
N ASN A 311 -13.60 -22.61 2.75
CA ASN A 311 -14.27 -22.65 4.06
C ASN A 311 -13.60 -21.77 5.15
N GLN A 312 -12.43 -21.18 4.90
CA GLN A 312 -11.71 -20.27 5.83
C GLN A 312 -11.83 -18.79 5.43
N ALA A 313 -12.54 -18.49 4.34
CA ALA A 313 -12.88 -17.12 3.95
C ALA A 313 -13.98 -16.57 4.89
N HIS A 314 -13.61 -16.20 6.12
CA HIS A 314 -14.44 -15.44 7.09
C HIS A 314 -14.86 -14.02 6.59
N PHE A 315 -14.80 -13.76 5.28
CA PHE A 315 -15.00 -12.45 4.67
C PHE A 315 -16.26 -12.37 3.80
N LEU A 316 -16.72 -13.49 3.23
CA LEU A 316 -17.95 -13.59 2.44
C LEU A 316 -18.64 -14.90 2.82
N THR A 317 -19.60 -14.83 3.74
CA THR A 317 -20.36 -16.01 4.16
C THR A 317 -21.32 -16.40 3.04
N LEU A 318 -21.12 -17.58 2.46
CA LEU A 318 -21.99 -18.14 1.43
C LEU A 318 -22.89 -19.22 2.04
N SER A 319 -24.21 -19.02 2.02
CA SER A 319 -25.18 -20.06 2.40
C SER A 319 -25.70 -20.78 1.17
N LYS A 320 -25.97 -22.09 1.27
CA LYS A 320 -26.68 -22.81 0.21
C LYS A 320 -28.13 -22.30 0.15
N SER A 321 -28.64 -22.04 -1.04
CA SER A 321 -30.07 -21.72 -1.21
C SER A 321 -30.90 -23.01 -1.10
N ASN A 322 -32.04 -22.93 -0.41
CA ASN A 322 -32.99 -24.04 -0.31
C ASN A 322 -33.94 -24.14 -1.53
N LEU A 323 -33.85 -23.19 -2.47
CA LEU A 323 -34.65 -23.17 -3.69
C LEU A 323 -34.00 -24.05 -4.77
N ARG A 324 -34.78 -24.97 -5.37
CA ARG A 324 -34.32 -25.83 -6.48
C ARG A 324 -33.73 -24.97 -7.61
N GLY A 325 -32.48 -25.25 -8.00
CA GLY A 325 -31.77 -24.57 -9.09
C GLY A 325 -31.04 -23.27 -8.70
N ALA A 326 -31.24 -22.74 -7.50
CA ALA A 326 -30.53 -21.55 -7.00
C ALA A 326 -29.14 -21.92 -6.44
N GLY A 327 -28.12 -21.13 -6.80
CA GLY A 327 -26.74 -21.33 -6.35
C GLY A 327 -26.50 -20.93 -4.89
N TYR A 328 -25.26 -20.54 -4.57
CA TYR A 328 -24.89 -19.99 -3.27
C TYR A 328 -25.45 -18.57 -3.08
N LYS A 329 -25.97 -18.26 -1.89
CA LYS A 329 -26.43 -16.94 -1.46
C LYS A 329 -25.36 -16.27 -0.59
N VAL A 330 -25.08 -15.00 -0.82
CA VAL A 330 -24.20 -14.21 0.06
C VAL A 330 -25.00 -13.74 1.29
N CYS A 331 -24.52 -14.09 2.48
CA CYS A 331 -25.05 -13.60 3.75
C CYS A 331 -24.46 -12.21 4.03
N LYS A 332 -25.34 -11.25 4.37
CA LYS A 332 -24.94 -9.94 4.89
C LYS A 332 -24.74 -10.08 6.39
N ASP A 333 -23.53 -9.82 6.89
CA ASP A 333 -23.32 -9.72 8.32
C ASP A 333 -24.01 -8.45 8.84
N PRO A 334 -24.78 -8.52 9.94
CA PRO A 334 -25.34 -7.32 10.55
C PRO A 334 -24.22 -6.39 11.03
N PHE A 335 -24.39 -5.08 10.84
CA PHE A 335 -23.41 -4.08 11.22
C PHE A 335 -24.05 -2.95 12.03
N LYS A 336 -23.40 -2.56 13.13
CA LYS A 336 -23.85 -1.46 14.01
C LYS A 336 -23.15 -0.12 13.73
N THR A 337 -22.07 -0.11 12.94
CA THR A 337 -21.25 1.09 12.68
C THR A 337 -21.07 1.34 11.18
N LYS A 338 -21.02 2.62 10.77
CA LYS A 338 -20.71 3.03 9.38
C LYS A 338 -19.36 2.48 8.89
N MET A 339 -18.44 2.28 9.82
CA MET A 339 -17.12 1.70 9.54
C MET A 339 -17.23 0.22 9.12
N ARG A 340 -18.06 -0.57 9.82
CA ARG A 340 -18.32 -1.97 9.46
C ARG A 340 -19.18 -2.08 8.21
N GLU A 341 -20.12 -1.17 7.97
CA GLU A 341 -20.87 -1.06 6.71
C GLU A 341 -19.95 -0.89 5.49
N LYS A 342 -18.97 0.04 5.57
CA LYS A 342 -18.02 0.32 4.48
C LYS A 342 -16.82 -0.62 4.41
N SER A 343 -16.77 -1.63 5.28
CA SER A 343 -15.75 -2.69 5.21
C SER A 343 -15.86 -3.46 3.89
N PHE A 344 -14.75 -4.04 3.43
CA PHE A 344 -14.71 -4.78 2.16
C PHE A 344 -15.75 -5.91 2.13
N ALA A 345 -15.82 -6.70 3.20
CA ALA A 345 -16.80 -7.78 3.35
C ALA A 345 -18.23 -7.27 3.12
N ASN A 346 -18.67 -6.27 3.89
CA ASN A 346 -20.05 -5.80 3.82
C ASN A 346 -20.37 -5.01 2.56
N ARG A 347 -19.46 -4.18 2.05
CA ARG A 347 -19.71 -3.43 0.80
C ARG A 347 -19.78 -4.36 -0.42
N ILE A 348 -18.95 -5.40 -0.46
CA ILE A 348 -19.01 -6.42 -1.51
C ILE A 348 -20.23 -7.32 -1.33
N SER A 349 -20.54 -7.76 -0.11
CA SER A 349 -21.75 -8.55 0.17
C SER A 349 -23.02 -7.79 -0.21
N ASN A 350 -23.07 -6.47 -0.01
CA ASN A 350 -24.19 -5.65 -0.45
C ASN A 350 -24.35 -5.69 -1.98
N VAL A 351 -23.28 -5.39 -2.72
CA VAL A 351 -23.32 -5.39 -4.20
C VAL A 351 -23.61 -6.80 -4.74
N LEU A 352 -22.96 -7.83 -4.21
CA LEU A 352 -23.18 -9.22 -4.63
C LEU A 352 -24.59 -9.70 -4.31
N TYR A 353 -25.18 -9.27 -3.20
CA TYR A 353 -26.57 -9.60 -2.87
C TYR A 353 -27.55 -9.01 -3.89
N ASP A 354 -27.32 -7.75 -4.29
CA ASP A 354 -28.17 -7.07 -5.29
C ASP A 354 -28.02 -7.70 -6.68
N VAL A 355 -26.80 -8.10 -7.04
CA VAL A 355 -26.51 -8.86 -8.28
C VAL A 355 -27.12 -10.27 -8.25
N LEU A 356 -27.03 -10.97 -7.12
CA LEU A 356 -27.61 -12.31 -6.93
C LEU A 356 -29.14 -12.30 -7.00
N ARG A 357 -29.79 -11.19 -6.66
CA ARG A 357 -31.24 -11.02 -6.84
C ARG A 357 -31.66 -11.04 -8.31
N LYS A 358 -30.73 -10.69 -9.22
CA LYS A 358 -30.92 -10.64 -10.67
C LYS A 358 -30.43 -11.90 -11.41
N GLY A 359 -29.78 -12.86 -10.73
CA GLY A 359 -29.29 -14.09 -11.35
C GLY A 359 -28.16 -14.81 -10.59
N LYS A 360 -27.48 -15.75 -11.24
CA LYS A 360 -26.31 -16.46 -10.68
C LYS A 360 -25.04 -15.61 -10.83
N ILE A 361 -24.12 -15.68 -9.86
CA ILE A 361 -22.79 -15.07 -10.00
C ILE A 361 -22.04 -15.78 -11.14
N PRO A 362 -21.56 -15.07 -12.17
CA PRO A 362 -20.79 -15.68 -13.24
C PRO A 362 -19.47 -16.25 -12.71
N THR A 363 -19.15 -17.48 -13.12
CA THR A 363 -17.90 -18.15 -12.74
C THR A 363 -16.73 -17.74 -13.62
N LYS A 364 -17.00 -17.22 -14.83
CA LYS A 364 -15.97 -16.64 -15.71
C LYS A 364 -15.67 -15.20 -15.31
N TYR A 365 -14.37 -14.87 -15.19
CA TYR A 365 -13.90 -13.54 -14.78
C TYR A 365 -14.43 -12.40 -15.66
N SER A 366 -14.47 -12.57 -16.99
CA SER A 366 -14.95 -11.55 -17.92
C SER A 366 -16.42 -11.21 -17.70
N GLU A 367 -17.26 -12.23 -17.57
CA GLU A 367 -18.70 -12.10 -17.29
C GLU A 367 -18.93 -11.50 -15.90
N PHE A 368 -18.18 -11.94 -14.89
CA PHE A 368 -18.23 -11.39 -13.54
C PHE A 368 -17.92 -9.88 -13.54
N MET A 369 -16.83 -9.47 -14.17
CA MET A 369 -16.45 -8.05 -14.24
C MET A 369 -17.45 -7.21 -15.04
N ASN A 370 -18.06 -7.77 -16.09
CA ASN A 370 -19.10 -7.07 -16.88
C ASN A 370 -20.37 -6.82 -16.08
N VAL A 371 -20.79 -7.76 -15.24
CA VAL A 371 -21.95 -7.60 -14.36
C VAL A 371 -21.63 -6.61 -13.24
N MET A 372 -20.50 -6.79 -12.56
CA MET A 372 -20.15 -5.98 -11.39
C MET A 372 -19.79 -4.53 -11.74
N SER A 373 -19.25 -4.26 -12.94
CA SER A 373 -18.86 -2.90 -13.34
C SER A 373 -20.03 -1.98 -13.75
N LYS A 374 -21.23 -2.55 -13.95
CA LYS A 374 -22.48 -1.82 -14.25
C LYS A 374 -23.21 -1.34 -12.99
N GLU A 375 -22.94 -1.97 -11.85
CA GLU A 375 -23.43 -1.59 -10.52
C GLU A 375 -22.49 -0.57 -9.87
#